data_AF-N9MVN7-F1
#
_entry.id   AF-N9MVN7-F1
#
_cell.length_a   1.000
_cell.length_b   1.000
_cell.length_c   1.000
_cell.angle_alpha   90.00
_cell.angle_beta   90.00
_cell.angle_gamma   90.00
#
_symmetry.space_group_name_H-M   'P 1'
#
loop_
_entity.id
_entity.type
_entity.pdbx_description
1 polymer ?
#
loop_
_entity_poly.entity_id
_entity_poly.type
_entity_poly.pdbx_seq_one_letter_code
_entity_poly.pdbx_strand_id
1 'polypeptide(L)'
;MINLNAPAGIQNLKAIIQEFDSCLYVERDNFFDKHYTLAQSEADIEKLRAALKAAELRKGVQVKVDFSHVPDKGMRRIKFKGTGIVDRCEDGRVFGRLEGGRPFCCFVTDVEILDADTTAGRPKGFTEMMRLRSAYVQGFRTPETIQANKQYTQIRRKGLLSQVKTLAAYKMGDKA
;
A
#
# COMPACT_ATOMS: atom_id res chain seq x y z
N MET A 1 6.11 6.35 23.88
CA MET A 1 4.97 6.42 22.94
C MET A 1 5.43 7.02 21.62
N ILE A 2 5.39 6.25 20.53
CA ILE A 2 5.72 6.77 19.19
C ILE A 2 4.54 7.59 18.69
N ASN A 3 4.80 8.83 18.28
CA ASN A 3 3.79 9.68 17.66
C ASN A 3 3.56 9.23 16.21
N LEU A 4 2.50 8.47 15.97
CA LEU A 4 2.10 7.95 14.65
C LEU A 4 1.56 9.03 13.70
N ASN A 5 1.37 10.26 14.19
CA ASN A 5 0.93 11.38 13.34
C ASN A 5 2.07 11.99 12.53
N ALA A 6 3.34 11.73 12.92
CA ALA A 6 4.51 12.21 12.20
C ALA A 6 5.00 11.17 11.17
N PRO A 7 5.35 11.59 9.94
CA PRO A 7 5.87 10.67 8.92
C PRO A 7 7.15 9.95 9.37
N ALA A 8 7.97 10.59 10.21
CA ALA A 8 9.14 9.98 10.83
C ALA A 8 8.78 8.82 11.78
N GLY A 9 7.70 8.96 12.56
CA GLY A 9 7.22 7.90 13.46
C GLY A 9 6.73 6.68 12.69
N ILE A 10 6.04 6.90 11.56
CA ILE A 10 5.58 5.84 10.64
C ILE A 10 6.77 5.08 10.03
N GLN A 11 7.80 5.80 9.57
CA GLN A 11 8.99 5.17 8.99
C GLN A 11 9.79 4.35 10.03
N ASN A 12 9.91 4.87 11.26
CA ASN A 12 10.55 4.12 12.33
C ASN A 12 9.78 2.83 12.68
N LEU A 13 8.45 2.86 12.73
CA LEU A 13 7.66 1.65 12.93
C LEU A 13 7.87 0.64 11.80
N LYS A 14 7.91 1.10 10.54
CA LYS A 14 8.20 0.23 9.38
C LYS A 14 9.56 -0.45 9.51
N ALA A 15 10.58 0.31 9.90
CA ALA A 15 11.93 -0.23 10.09
C ALA A 15 11.97 -1.31 11.18
N ILE A 16 11.28 -1.10 12.30
CA ILE A 16 11.23 -2.07 13.41
C ILE A 16 10.48 -3.35 12.98
N ILE A 17 9.36 -3.23 12.29
CA ILE A 17 8.62 -4.40 11.77
C ILE A 17 9.48 -5.15 10.75
N GLN A 18 10.18 -4.44 9.87
CA GLN A 18 11.07 -5.06 8.90
C GLN A 18 12.27 -5.76 9.56
N GLU A 19 12.83 -5.18 10.63
CA GLU A 19 13.87 -5.82 11.45
C GLU A 19 13.34 -7.13 12.05
N PHE A 20 12.15 -7.12 12.66
CA PHE A 20 11.51 -8.32 13.20
C PHE A 20 11.27 -9.39 12.12
N ASP A 21 10.79 -9.00 10.94
CA ASP A 21 10.54 -9.93 9.82
C ASP A 21 11.83 -10.55 9.27
N SER A 22 12.96 -9.86 9.43
CA SER A 22 14.28 -10.35 9.02
C SER A 22 14.99 -11.20 10.09
N CYS A 23 14.55 -11.12 11.36
CA CYS A 23 15.16 -11.87 12.45
C CYS A 23 14.85 -13.38 12.35
N LEU A 24 15.89 -14.19 12.53
CA LEU A 24 15.73 -15.62 12.73
C LEU A 24 15.13 -15.88 14.12
N TYR A 25 14.49 -17.05 14.31
CA TYR A 25 13.85 -17.41 15.58
C TYR A 25 14.80 -17.26 16.79
N VAL A 26 16.08 -17.61 16.61
CA VAL A 26 17.12 -17.54 17.64
C VAL A 26 17.55 -16.11 18.01
N GLU A 27 17.21 -15.11 17.19
CA GLU A 27 17.55 -13.70 17.40
C GLU A 27 16.39 -12.89 17.98
N ARG A 28 15.21 -13.50 18.12
CA ARG A 28 13.98 -12.81 18.55
C ARG A 28 14.08 -12.29 19.98
N ASP A 29 14.70 -13.04 20.88
CA ASP A 29 14.88 -12.60 22.27
C ASP A 29 15.73 -11.32 22.32
N ASN A 30 16.82 -11.28 21.56
CA ASN A 30 17.67 -10.09 21.44
C ASN A 30 16.95 -8.90 20.77
N PHE A 31 16.07 -9.17 19.81
CA PHE A 31 15.20 -8.13 19.23
C PHE A 31 14.26 -7.52 20.28
N PHE A 32 13.60 -8.36 21.10
CA PHE A 32 12.69 -7.89 22.14
C PHE A 32 13.44 -7.14 23.26
N ASP A 33 14.65 -7.55 23.59
CA ASP A 33 15.49 -6.81 24.55
C ASP A 33 15.86 -5.41 24.02
N LYS A 34 16.22 -5.32 22.74
CA LYS A 34 16.56 -4.04 22.08
C LYS A 34 15.35 -3.10 21.95
N HIS A 35 14.17 -3.65 21.69
CA HIS A 35 12.94 -2.89 21.45
C HIS A 35 11.91 -3.01 22.58
N TYR A 36 12.35 -3.35 23.78
CA TYR A 36 11.50 -3.68 24.94
C TYR A 36 10.47 -2.59 25.29
N THR A 37 10.80 -1.33 25.01
CA THR A 37 9.92 -0.18 25.25
C THR A 37 8.73 -0.09 24.27
N LEU A 38 8.78 -0.83 23.16
CA LEU A 38 7.84 -0.76 22.04
C LEU A 38 7.13 -2.09 21.79
N ALA A 39 7.85 -3.21 21.87
CA ALA A 39 7.28 -4.54 21.72
C ALA A 39 7.97 -5.49 22.70
N GLN A 40 7.17 -6.16 23.53
CA GLN A 40 7.65 -7.17 24.49
C GLN A 40 7.30 -8.59 24.03
N SER A 41 6.44 -8.69 23.01
CA SER A 41 5.92 -9.95 22.50
C SER A 41 5.59 -9.83 21.02
N GLU A 42 5.42 -10.98 20.35
CA GLU A 42 4.92 -11.02 18.97
C GLU A 42 3.51 -10.41 18.85
N ALA A 43 2.69 -10.55 19.90
CA ALA A 43 1.37 -9.93 19.96
C ALA A 43 1.45 -8.40 19.88
N ASP A 44 2.49 -7.80 20.44
CA ASP A 44 2.70 -6.35 20.34
C ASP A 44 3.21 -5.94 18.96
N ILE A 45 4.00 -6.79 18.29
CA ILE A 45 4.38 -6.57 16.89
C ILE A 45 3.15 -6.56 15.98
N GLU A 46 2.20 -7.46 16.22
CA GLU A 46 0.96 -7.50 15.43
C GLU A 46 0.09 -6.26 15.71
N LYS A 47 0.04 -5.77 16.95
CA LYS A 47 -0.58 -4.47 17.27
C LYS A 47 0.12 -3.32 16.56
N LEU A 48 1.46 -3.32 16.49
CA LEU A 48 2.22 -2.30 15.77
C LEU A 48 1.93 -2.33 14.26
N ARG A 49 1.80 -3.51 13.65
CA ARG A 49 1.37 -3.67 12.26
C ARG A 49 -0.03 -3.13 12.04
N ALA A 50 -0.97 -3.44 12.93
CA ALA A 50 -2.34 -2.91 12.86
C ALA A 50 -2.37 -1.38 13.01
N ALA A 51 -1.57 -0.83 13.94
CA ALA A 51 -1.45 0.61 14.15
C ALA A 51 -0.81 1.33 12.95
N LEU A 52 0.21 0.73 12.35
CA LEU A 52 0.83 1.23 11.12
C LEU A 52 -0.19 1.28 9.97
N LYS A 53 -0.90 0.17 9.77
CA LYS A 53 -1.93 0.06 8.73
C LYS A 53 -3.06 1.08 8.96
N ALA A 54 -3.48 1.28 10.21
CA ALA A 54 -4.45 2.31 10.57
C ALA A 54 -3.93 3.74 10.33
N ALA A 55 -2.65 4.01 10.59
CA ALA A 55 -2.03 5.32 10.34
C ALA A 55 -1.91 5.65 8.84
N GLU A 56 -1.81 4.63 7.98
CA GLU A 56 -1.84 4.77 6.52
C GLU A 56 -3.27 4.94 5.97
N LEU A 57 -4.28 4.41 6.66
CA LEU A 57 -5.70 4.56 6.34
C LEU A 57 -6.24 5.94 6.74
N ARG A 58 -5.80 6.96 5.99
CA ARG A 58 -6.27 8.34 6.15
C ARG A 58 -7.54 8.59 5.35
N LYS A 59 -8.28 9.64 5.72
CA LYS A 59 -9.44 10.12 4.96
C LYS A 59 -9.03 10.40 3.50
N GLY A 60 -9.82 9.89 2.55
CA GLY A 60 -9.59 10.05 1.12
C GLY A 60 -8.70 8.98 0.48
N VAL A 61 -8.19 8.01 1.26
CA VAL A 61 -7.43 6.88 0.71
C VAL A 61 -8.39 5.92 0.00
N GLN A 62 -8.02 5.50 -1.22
CA GLN A 62 -8.72 4.42 -1.90
C GLN A 62 -8.35 3.09 -1.27
N VAL A 63 -9.37 2.29 -1.01
CA VAL A 63 -9.22 0.99 -0.40
C VAL A 63 -10.04 -0.04 -1.15
N LYS A 64 -9.55 -1.26 -1.12
CA LYS A 64 -10.28 -2.43 -1.54
C LYS A 64 -10.67 -3.20 -0.29
N VAL A 65 -11.96 -3.45 -0.14
CA VAL A 65 -12.50 -4.23 0.97
C VAL A 65 -12.95 -5.58 0.46
N ASP A 66 -12.60 -6.63 1.18
CA ASP A 66 -13.09 -7.99 0.97
C ASP A 66 -13.29 -8.63 2.34
N PHE A 67 -14.50 -8.49 2.89
CA PHE A 67 -14.83 -9.08 4.19
C PHE A 67 -16.16 -9.81 4.13
N SER A 68 -16.26 -10.86 4.95
CA SER A 68 -17.50 -11.60 5.10
C SER A 68 -18.02 -11.45 6.51
N HIS A 69 -19.19 -10.84 6.63
CA HIS A 69 -19.91 -10.75 7.90
C HIS A 69 -20.92 -11.89 7.97
N VAL A 70 -20.89 -12.66 9.06
CA VAL A 70 -21.93 -13.63 9.39
C VAL A 70 -22.79 -12.98 10.47
N PRO A 71 -24.01 -12.50 10.15
CA PRO A 71 -24.92 -12.04 11.18
C PRO A 71 -25.30 -13.20 12.11
N ASP A 72 -25.43 -12.94 13.41
CA ASP A 72 -25.90 -13.95 14.35
C ASP A 72 -27.33 -14.40 14.05
N LYS A 73 -27.61 -15.67 14.39
CA LYS A 73 -28.85 -16.43 14.14
C LYS A 73 -29.20 -16.69 12.67
N GLY A 74 -28.49 -17.65 12.06
CA GLY A 74 -28.98 -18.41 10.90
C GLY A 74 -29.15 -17.64 9.58
N MET A 75 -28.72 -16.38 9.52
CA MET A 75 -28.77 -15.59 8.30
C MET A 75 -27.59 -15.92 7.38
N ARG A 76 -27.82 -15.79 6.07
CA ARG A 76 -26.78 -16.03 5.05
C ARG A 76 -25.58 -15.11 5.27
N ARG A 77 -24.37 -15.67 5.18
CA ARG A 77 -23.10 -14.94 5.17
C ARG A 77 -23.16 -13.84 4.11
N ILE A 78 -22.99 -12.59 4.54
CA ILE A 78 -22.96 -11.43 3.64
C ILE A 78 -21.50 -11.16 3.30
N LYS A 79 -21.14 -11.34 2.03
CA LYS A 79 -19.83 -10.94 1.51
C LYS A 79 -19.92 -9.49 1.02
N PHE A 80 -19.06 -8.66 1.56
CA PHE A 80 -18.84 -7.30 1.10
C PHE A 80 -17.52 -7.25 0.37
N LYS A 81 -17.59 -7.05 -0.94
CA LYS A 81 -16.42 -6.89 -1.80
C LYS A 81 -16.60 -5.64 -2.65
N GLY A 82 -15.59 -4.77 -2.67
CA GLY A 82 -15.62 -3.59 -3.52
C GLY A 82 -14.43 -2.66 -3.30
N THR A 83 -14.27 -1.73 -4.22
CA THR A 83 -13.39 -0.57 -4.07
C THR A 83 -14.18 0.60 -3.51
N GLY A 84 -13.53 1.40 -2.67
CA GLY A 84 -14.15 2.52 -2.00
C GLY A 84 -13.15 3.52 -1.48
N ILE A 85 -13.67 4.59 -0.89
CA ILE A 85 -12.88 5.66 -0.28
C ILE A 85 -13.12 5.62 1.23
N VAL A 86 -12.04 5.75 1.99
CA VAL A 86 -12.09 5.87 3.45
C VAL A 86 -12.56 7.27 3.84
N ASP A 87 -13.63 7.33 4.64
CA ASP A 87 -14.14 8.57 5.21
C ASP A 87 -13.47 8.86 6.56
N ARG A 88 -13.36 7.84 7.43
CA ARG A 88 -12.78 7.94 8.78
C ARG A 88 -12.26 6.57 9.25
N CYS A 89 -11.28 6.59 10.15
CA CYS A 89 -10.75 5.41 10.83
C CYS A 89 -10.69 5.69 12.33
N GLU A 90 -11.43 4.93 13.13
CA GLU A 90 -11.55 5.08 14.59
C GLU A 90 -11.53 3.69 15.24
N ASP A 91 -10.82 3.54 16.36
CA ASP A 91 -10.78 2.30 17.18
C ASP A 91 -10.52 0.99 16.40
N GLY A 92 -9.64 1.05 15.40
CA GLY A 92 -9.30 -0.11 14.55
C GLY A 92 -10.40 -0.51 13.56
N ARG A 93 -11.43 0.33 13.39
CA ARG A 93 -12.49 0.21 12.39
C ARG A 93 -12.34 1.26 11.30
N VAL A 94 -12.51 0.83 10.06
CA VAL A 94 -12.45 1.66 8.87
C VAL A 94 -13.88 1.89 8.39
N PHE A 95 -14.25 3.17 8.28
CA PHE A 95 -15.52 3.59 7.72
C PHE A 95 -15.28 4.27 6.38
N GLY A 96 -16.08 3.92 5.40
CA GLY A 96 -15.97 4.52 4.07
C GLY A 96 -17.19 4.26 3.22
N ARG A 97 -17.08 4.69 1.97
CA ARG A 97 -18.11 4.49 0.93
C ARG A 97 -17.50 3.74 -0.23
N LEU A 98 -18.18 2.68 -0.66
CA LEU A 98 -17.86 2.00 -1.91
C LEU A 98 -18.18 2.92 -3.10
N GLU A 99 -17.62 2.61 -4.27
CA GLU A 99 -17.94 3.33 -5.52
C GLU A 99 -19.44 3.36 -5.83
N GLY A 100 -20.18 2.33 -5.44
CA GLY A 100 -21.64 2.28 -5.55
C GLY A 100 -22.41 3.10 -4.51
N GLY A 101 -21.74 3.95 -3.73
CA GLY A 101 -22.34 4.80 -2.68
C GLY A 101 -22.72 4.07 -1.39
N ARG A 102 -22.60 2.74 -1.35
CA ARG A 102 -22.90 1.92 -0.17
C ARG A 102 -21.86 2.17 0.93
N PRO A 103 -22.27 2.56 2.15
CA PRO A 103 -21.34 2.69 3.26
C PRO A 103 -20.84 1.31 3.72
N PHE A 104 -19.61 1.25 4.19
CA PHE A 104 -19.04 0.05 4.81
C PHE A 104 -18.36 0.39 6.14
N CYS A 105 -18.33 -0.61 7.03
CA CYS A 105 -17.59 -0.60 8.28
C CYS A 105 -16.92 -1.97 8.41
N CYS A 106 -15.59 -2.00 8.43
CA CYS A 106 -14.81 -3.23 8.57
C CYS A 106 -13.58 -3.03 9.46
N PHE A 107 -12.95 -4.13 9.86
CA PHE A 107 -11.69 -4.08 10.59
C PHE A 107 -10.55 -3.67 9.65
N VAL A 108 -9.55 -2.97 10.19
CA VAL A 108 -8.33 -2.58 9.47
C VAL A 108 -7.62 -3.79 8.82
N THR A 109 -7.75 -4.98 9.40
CA THR A 109 -7.19 -6.24 8.87
C THR A 109 -7.78 -6.58 7.50
N ASP A 110 -9.07 -6.32 7.28
CA ASP A 110 -9.83 -6.76 6.10
C ASP A 110 -9.81 -5.73 4.95
N VAL A 111 -9.00 -4.68 5.11
CA VAL A 111 -8.86 -3.59 4.15
C VAL A 111 -7.51 -3.67 3.47
N GLU A 112 -7.48 -3.67 2.14
CA GLU A 112 -6.26 -3.50 1.35
C GLU A 112 -6.18 -2.03 0.91
N ILE A 113 -5.08 -1.35 1.27
CA ILE A 113 -4.83 0.02 0.82
C ILE A 113 -4.49 -0.05 -0.67
N LEU A 114 -5.29 0.62 -1.49
CA LEU A 114 -4.96 0.85 -2.89
C LEU A 114 -4.13 2.14 -2.93
N ASP A 115 -2.81 1.99 -2.89
CA ASP A 115 -1.94 3.11 -3.20
C ASP A 115 -2.31 3.66 -4.58
N ALA A 116 -2.31 4.99 -4.74
CA ALA A 116 -2.49 5.63 -6.04
C ALA A 116 -1.45 5.12 -7.07
N ASP A 117 -0.28 4.68 -6.60
CA ASP A 117 0.77 4.03 -7.41
C ASP A 117 0.39 2.61 -7.89
N THR A 118 -0.64 2.00 -7.29
CA THR A 118 -1.17 0.65 -7.57
C THR A 118 -2.46 0.72 -8.40
N THR A 119 -3.32 1.71 -8.18
CA THR A 119 -4.51 1.98 -9.03
C THR A 119 -4.14 2.67 -10.34
N ALA A 120 -3.17 3.59 -10.35
CA ALA A 120 -2.52 4.03 -11.58
C ALA A 120 -1.52 2.95 -12.00
N GLY A 121 -2.06 1.85 -12.55
CA GLY A 121 -1.29 0.63 -12.86
C GLY A 121 0.08 0.99 -13.43
N ARG A 122 1.14 0.54 -12.75
CA ARG A 122 2.51 0.78 -13.23
C ARG A 122 2.56 0.48 -14.73
N PRO A 123 3.12 1.37 -15.56
CA PRO A 123 3.15 1.13 -16.98
C PRO A 123 3.78 -0.25 -17.23
N LYS A 124 3.05 -1.11 -17.95
CA LYS A 124 3.37 -2.55 -18.15
C LYS A 124 4.70 -2.79 -18.87
N GLY A 125 5.38 -1.73 -19.28
CA GLY A 125 6.72 -1.75 -19.87
C GLY A 125 7.21 -0.34 -20.19
N PHE A 126 8.47 -0.25 -20.63
CA PHE A 126 9.10 1.03 -21.00
C PHE A 126 8.35 1.75 -22.12
N THR A 127 7.85 1.01 -23.12
CA THR A 127 7.11 1.57 -24.26
C THR A 127 5.82 2.26 -23.81
N GLU A 128 5.04 1.61 -22.95
CA GLU A 128 3.81 2.18 -22.41
C GLU A 128 4.09 3.37 -21.49
N MET A 129 5.14 3.29 -20.69
CA MET A 129 5.61 4.40 -19.85
C MET A 129 5.97 5.62 -20.71
N MET A 130 6.67 5.43 -21.83
CA MET A 130 7.01 6.51 -22.76
C MET A 130 5.78 7.09 -23.47
N ARG A 131 4.79 6.26 -23.81
CA ARG A 131 3.50 6.71 -24.39
C ARG A 131 2.73 7.60 -23.41
N LEU A 132 2.53 7.12 -22.19
CA LEU A 132 1.83 7.86 -21.12
C LEU A 132 2.58 9.13 -20.71
N ARG A 133 3.92 9.09 -20.70
CA ARG A 133 4.74 10.28 -20.50
C ARG A 133 4.57 11.29 -21.63
N SER A 134 4.48 10.84 -22.88
CA SER A 134 4.23 11.75 -24.01
C SER A 134 2.90 12.49 -23.82
N ALA A 135 1.84 11.78 -23.44
CA ALA A 135 0.55 12.37 -23.10
C ALA A 135 0.64 13.36 -21.91
N TYR A 136 1.47 13.05 -20.90
CA TYR A 136 1.78 13.99 -19.83
C TYR A 136 2.42 15.28 -20.39
N VAL A 137 3.44 15.17 -21.26
CA VAL A 137 4.11 16.35 -21.84
C VAL A 137 3.14 17.18 -22.68
N GLN A 138 2.16 16.54 -23.33
CA GLN A 138 1.10 17.19 -24.11
C GLN A 138 0.00 17.85 -23.24
N GLY A 139 0.05 17.72 -21.91
CA GLY A 139 -0.86 18.40 -20.99
C GLY A 139 -1.95 17.51 -20.38
N PHE A 140 -2.06 16.24 -20.75
CA PHE A 140 -3.02 15.32 -20.14
C PHE A 140 -2.54 14.91 -18.73
N ARG A 141 -3.31 15.30 -17.70
CA ARG A 141 -3.00 15.07 -16.29
C ARG A 141 -3.93 14.00 -15.70
N THR A 142 -3.73 12.75 -16.11
CA THR A 142 -4.39 11.60 -15.49
C THR A 142 -3.45 10.95 -14.48
N PRO A 143 -3.96 10.15 -13.52
CA PRO A 143 -3.11 9.43 -12.55
C PRO A 143 -2.00 8.61 -13.22
N GLU A 144 -2.29 7.96 -14.35
CA GLU A 144 -1.35 7.13 -15.11
C GLU A 144 -0.25 7.96 -15.79
N THR A 145 -0.60 9.12 -16.35
CA THR A 145 0.37 9.99 -17.04
C THR A 145 1.31 10.68 -16.04
N ILE A 146 0.79 11.10 -14.88
CA ILE A 146 1.57 11.64 -13.76
C ILE A 146 2.56 10.57 -13.27
N GLN A 147 2.07 9.35 -13.07
CA GLN A 147 2.88 8.23 -12.58
C GLN A 147 3.99 7.84 -13.57
N ALA A 148 3.66 7.76 -14.86
CA ALA A 148 4.64 7.50 -15.90
C ALA A 148 5.77 8.55 -15.93
N ASN A 149 5.42 9.84 -15.78
CA ASN A 149 6.42 10.91 -15.74
C ASN A 149 7.30 10.87 -14.47
N LYS A 150 6.71 10.55 -13.31
CA LYS A 150 7.45 10.34 -12.05
C LYS A 150 8.46 9.19 -12.20
N GLN A 151 8.03 8.06 -12.77
CA GLN A 151 8.89 6.90 -12.99
C GLN A 151 10.02 7.19 -13.98
N TYR A 152 9.73 7.88 -15.09
CA TYR A 152 10.75 8.33 -16.04
C TYR A 152 11.80 9.22 -15.36
N THR A 153 11.36 10.18 -14.55
CA THR A 153 12.23 11.13 -13.86
C THR A 153 13.16 10.40 -12.89
N GLN A 154 12.65 9.40 -12.17
CA GLN A 154 13.47 8.56 -11.28
C GLN A 154 14.52 7.76 -12.06
N ILE A 155 14.14 7.11 -13.17
CA ILE A 155 15.07 6.35 -14.03
C ILE A 155 16.18 7.26 -14.55
N ARG A 156 15.82 8.47 -15.00
CA ARG A 156 16.78 9.47 -15.50
C ARG A 156 17.73 9.94 -14.41
N ARG A 157 17.24 10.24 -13.20
CA ARG A 157 18.07 10.64 -12.05
C ARG A 157 19.07 9.56 -11.64
N LYS A 158 18.71 8.28 -11.83
CA LYS A 158 19.58 7.14 -11.55
C LYS A 158 20.55 6.79 -12.70
N GLY A 159 20.49 7.49 -13.83
CA GLY A 159 21.34 7.20 -15.00
C GLY A 159 20.99 5.89 -15.73
N LEU A 160 19.87 5.26 -15.41
CA LEU A 160 19.50 3.91 -15.90
C LEU A 160 18.77 3.92 -17.25
N LEU A 161 18.60 5.10 -17.87
CA LEU A 161 17.73 5.25 -19.05
C LEU A 161 18.20 4.40 -20.25
N SER A 162 19.51 4.30 -20.47
CA SER A 162 20.09 3.47 -21.54
C SER A 162 19.81 1.99 -21.30
N GLN A 163 20.08 1.48 -20.09
CA GLN A 163 19.87 0.08 -19.73
C GLN A 163 18.41 -0.34 -19.87
N VAL A 164 17.47 0.50 -19.38
CA VAL A 164 16.03 0.22 -19.48
C VAL A 164 15.56 0.20 -20.94
N LYS A 165 16.10 1.08 -21.79
CA LYS A 165 15.79 1.10 -23.23
C LYS A 165 16.28 -0.17 -23.92
N THR A 166 17.49 -0.64 -23.62
CA THR A 166 18.06 -1.87 -24.18
C THR A 166 17.28 -3.11 -23.73
N LEU A 167 16.97 -3.21 -22.44
CA LEU A 167 16.14 -4.28 -21.87
C LEU A 167 14.73 -4.32 -22.49
N ALA A 168 14.13 -3.16 -22.75
CA ALA A 168 12.83 -3.07 -23.39
C ALA A 168 12.87 -3.53 -24.85
N ALA A 169 13.92 -3.19 -25.60
CA ALA A 169 14.12 -3.65 -26.97
C ALA A 169 14.30 -5.17 -27.04
N TYR A 170 15.10 -5.74 -26.12
CA TYR A 170 15.32 -7.18 -26.02
C TYR A 170 14.01 -7.95 -25.77
N LYS A 171 13.21 -7.53 -24.78
CA LYS A 171 11.91 -8.17 -24.47
C LYS A 171 10.87 -8.10 -25.58
N MET A 172 11.01 -7.15 -26.51
CA MET A 172 10.15 -7.04 -27.69
C MET A 172 10.63 -7.95 -28.84
N GLY A 173 11.91 -8.31 -28.86
CA GLY A 173 12.52 -9.22 -29.85
C GLY A 173 12.28 -10.71 -29.58
N ASP A 174 12.01 -11.11 -28.34
CA ASP A 174 11.69 -12.50 -27.95
C ASP A 174 10.24 -12.93 -28.25
N LYS A 175 9.46 -12.09 -28.95
CA LYS A 175 8.09 -12.42 -29.41
C LYS A 175 8.05 -12.82 -30.91
N ALA A 176 9.10 -13.47 -31.40
CA ALA A 176 9.14 -14.06 -32.73
C ALA A 176 8.92 -15.58 -32.64
#